data_AF-A0A440JZL4-F1
#
_entry.id   AF-A0A440JZL4-F1
#
_cell.length_a   1.000
_cell.length_b   1.000
_cell.length_c   1.000
_cell.angle_alpha   90.00
_cell.angle_beta   90.00
_cell.angle_gamma   90.00
#
_symmetry.space_group_name_H-M   'P 1'
#
loop_
_entity.id
_entity.type
_entity.pdbx_description
1 polymer ?
#
loop_
_entity_poly.entity_id
_entity_poly.type
_entity_poly.pdbx_seq_one_letter_code
_entity_poly.pdbx_strand_id
1 'polypeptide(L)'
;MVGFEIGQHFTMNSARAVKNACLTGYGYSLLPDFMIAKDLAENRLVQLLPNYQPVDQPIYAFYPQRRHTPQKVRVFIDYLTEIF
;
A
#
# COMPACT_ATOMS: atom_id res chain seq x y z
N MET A 1 3.66 -21.27 6.42
CA MET A 1 2.97 -20.40 5.45
C MET A 1 1.65 -21.07 5.12
N VAL A 2 0.51 -20.47 5.51
CA VAL A 2 -0.80 -21.06 5.20
C VAL A 2 -1.10 -20.76 3.73
N GLY A 3 -1.21 -21.80 2.91
CA GLY A 3 -1.61 -21.66 1.51
C GLY A 3 -3.13 -21.70 1.41
N PHE A 4 -3.74 -20.69 0.81
CA PHE A 4 -5.15 -20.68 0.45
C PHE A 4 -5.23 -20.61 -1.07
N GLU A 5 -5.91 -21.57 -1.71
CA GLU A 5 -6.29 -21.45 -3.12
C GLU A 5 -7.52 -20.52 -3.20
N ILE A 6 -7.26 -19.28 -3.60
CA ILE A 6 -8.30 -18.27 -3.80
C ILE A 6 -8.52 -18.15 -5.30
N GLY A 7 -9.73 -18.44 -5.77
CA GLY A 7 -10.13 -18.18 -7.15
C GLY A 7 -10.01 -16.69 -7.45
N GLN A 8 -9.10 -16.31 -8.36
CA GLN A 8 -9.03 -14.94 -8.84
C GLN A 8 -10.17 -14.69 -9.83
N HIS A 9 -11.23 -14.04 -9.37
CA HIS A 9 -12.39 -13.71 -10.20
C HIS A 9 -12.23 -12.40 -10.99
N PHE A 10 -11.30 -11.54 -10.58
CA PHE A 10 -11.13 -10.23 -11.18
C PHE A 10 -9.73 -9.67 -10.92
N THR A 11 -9.10 -9.12 -11.96
CA THR A 11 -7.75 -8.57 -11.89
C THR A 11 -7.76 -7.13 -12.37
N MET A 12 -7.10 -6.25 -11.63
CA MET A 12 -6.94 -4.84 -11.96
C MET A 12 -5.47 -4.45 -11.85
N ASN A 13 -5.04 -3.48 -12.65
CA ASN A 13 -3.66 -2.98 -12.65
C ASN A 13 -3.45 -1.75 -11.75
N SER A 14 -4.40 -1.44 -10.86
CA SER A 14 -4.34 -0.28 -9.99
C SER A 14 -4.93 -0.59 -8.62
N ALA A 15 -4.15 -0.34 -7.56
CA ALA A 15 -4.61 -0.49 -6.17
C ALA A 15 -5.83 0.39 -5.86
N ARG A 16 -5.95 1.55 -6.51
CA ARG A 16 -7.14 2.42 -6.36
C ARG A 16 -8.41 1.78 -6.91
N ALA A 17 -8.31 1.13 -8.06
CA ALA A 17 -9.44 0.42 -8.65
C ALA A 17 -9.85 -0.76 -7.76
N VAL A 18 -8.87 -1.51 -7.24
CA VAL A 18 -9.10 -2.64 -6.33
C VAL A 18 -9.79 -2.17 -5.05
N LYS A 19 -9.29 -1.10 -4.42
CA LYS A 19 -9.93 -0.47 -3.26
C LYS A 19 -11.40 -0.12 -3.55
N ASN A 20 -11.68 0.52 -4.68
CA ASN A 20 -13.04 0.90 -5.03
C ASN A 20 -13.94 -0.32 -5.21
N ALA A 21 -13.45 -1.40 -5.83
CA ALA A 21 -14.20 -2.66 -5.94
C ALA A 21 -14.51 -3.26 -4.56
N CYS A 22 -13.55 -3.23 -3.61
CA CYS A 22 -13.81 -3.66 -2.23
C CYS A 22 -14.88 -2.79 -1.56
N LEU A 23 -14.82 -1.46 -1.73
CA LEU A 23 -15.82 -0.53 -1.16
C LEU A 23 -17.23 -0.72 -1.73
N THR A 24 -17.35 -1.20 -2.97
CA THR A 24 -18.65 -1.55 -3.58
C THR A 24 -19.11 -2.96 -3.26
N GLY A 25 -18.39 -3.70 -2.40
CA GLY A 25 -18.75 -5.06 -2.01
C GLY A 25 -18.44 -6.13 -3.06
N TYR A 26 -17.60 -5.84 -4.06
CA TYR A 26 -17.27 -6.80 -5.12
C TYR A 26 -16.38 -7.95 -4.62
N GLY A 27 -15.64 -7.75 -3.53
CA GLY A 27 -14.80 -8.79 -2.93
C GLY A 27 -13.79 -8.25 -1.93
N TYR A 28 -12.80 -9.09 -1.61
CA TYR A 28 -11.72 -8.79 -0.68
C TYR A 28 -10.37 -8.68 -1.41
N SER A 29 -9.43 -7.97 -0.80
CA SER A 29 -8.07 -7.83 -1.31
C SER A 29 -7.09 -7.46 -0.21
N LEU A 30 -5.80 -7.68 -0.47
CA LEU A 30 -4.71 -7.16 0.35
C LEU A 30 -4.34 -5.77 -0.17
N LEU A 31 -4.57 -4.74 0.65
CA LEU A 31 -4.33 -3.34 0.30
C LEU A 31 -3.37 -2.70 1.30
N PRO A 32 -2.52 -1.74 0.88
CA PRO A 32 -1.68 -0.98 1.81
C PRO A 32 -2.53 -0.21 2.81
N ASP A 33 -2.13 -0.24 4.07
CA ASP A 33 -2.82 0.40 5.20
C ASP A 33 -3.07 1.90 4.98
N PHE A 34 -2.06 2.63 4.50
CA PHE A 34 -2.15 4.07 4.23
C PHE A 34 -3.21 4.41 3.17
N MET A 35 -3.57 3.47 2.29
CA MET A 35 -4.62 3.68 1.29
C MET A 35 -6.03 3.49 1.85
N ILE A 36 -6.19 2.74 2.94
CA ILE A 36 -7.50 2.30 3.47
C ILE A 36 -7.76 2.70 4.93
N ALA A 37 -6.81 3.36 5.60
CA ALA A 37 -6.94 3.73 7.01
C ALA A 37 -8.23 4.50 7.32
N LYS A 38 -8.61 5.46 6.46
CA LYS A 38 -9.86 6.21 6.59
C LYS A 38 -11.09 5.33 6.42
N ASP A 39 -11.06 4.42 5.44
CA ASP A 39 -12.19 3.53 5.16
C ASP A 39 -12.40 2.49 6.27
N LEU A 40 -11.31 2.04 6.92
CA LEU A 40 -11.38 1.22 8.13
C LEU A 40 -11.95 2.03 9.31
N ALA A 41 -11.47 3.25 9.55
CA ALA A 41 -11.95 4.11 10.64
C ALA A 41 -13.44 4.46 10.51
N GLU A 42 -13.94 4.60 9.28
CA GLU A 42 -15.34 4.87 8.97
C GLU A 42 -16.20 3.60 8.84
N ASN A 43 -15.65 2.43 9.16
CA ASN A 43 -16.32 1.12 9.02
C ASN A 43 -16.85 0.83 7.60
N ARG A 44 -16.26 1.45 6.57
CA ARG A 44 -16.56 1.17 5.16
C ARG A 44 -15.82 -0.07 4.66
N LEU A 45 -14.72 -0.43 5.32
CA LEU A 45 -13.99 -1.68 5.16
C LEU A 45 -13.81 -2.35 6.52
N VAL A 46 -13.57 -3.66 6.52
CA VAL A 46 -13.27 -4.46 7.71
C VAL A 46 -12.03 -5.31 7.46
N GLN A 47 -11.19 -5.48 8.48
CA GLN A 47 -10.03 -6.38 8.41
C GLN A 47 -10.48 -7.83 8.61
N LEU A 48 -10.27 -8.69 7.61
CA LEU A 48 -10.76 -10.07 7.62
C LEU A 48 -9.90 -11.03 8.46
N LEU A 49 -8.57 -10.81 8.47
CA LEU A 49 -7.60 -11.72 9.09
C LEU A 49 -6.70 -10.97 10.09
N PRO A 50 -7.23 -10.51 11.23
CA PRO A 50 -6.49 -9.67 12.18
C PRO A 50 -5.24 -10.34 12.78
N ASN A 51 -5.21 -11.67 12.83
CA ASN A 51 -4.08 -12.43 13.37
C ASN A 51 -3.00 -12.76 12.33
N TYR A 52 -3.19 -12.33 11.07
CA TYR A 52 -2.25 -12.56 9.99
C TYR A 52 -1.74 -11.24 9.44
N GLN A 53 -0.54 -10.85 9.89
CA GLN A 53 0.17 -9.71 9.32
C GLN A 53 0.88 -10.15 8.03
N PRO A 54 0.67 -9.44 6.91
CA PRO A 54 1.54 -9.57 5.74
C PRO A 54 2.97 -9.17 6.08
N VAL A 55 3.93 -9.58 5.25
CA VAL A 55 5.31 -9.08 5.37
C VAL A 55 5.33 -7.60 5.01
N ASP A 56 6.00 -6.79 5.84
CA ASP A 56 6.16 -5.35 5.59
C ASP A 56 6.85 -5.09 4.24
N GLN A 57 6.27 -4.17 3.48
CA GLN A 57 6.76 -3.75 2.17
C GLN A 57 7.30 -2.32 2.26
N PRO A 58 8.63 -2.14 2.38
CA PRO A 58 9.22 -0.80 2.49
C PRO A 58 9.07 0.01 1.19
N ILE A 59 8.85 1.31 1.36
CA ILE A 59 8.86 2.29 0.26
C ILE A 59 10.26 2.93 0.18
N TYR A 60 10.84 2.95 -1.02
CA TYR A 60 12.19 3.48 -1.23
C TYR A 60 12.20 4.70 -2.16
N ALA A 61 13.00 5.70 -1.79
CA ALA A 61 13.38 6.77 -2.70
C ALA A 61 14.61 6.36 -3.52
N PHE A 62 14.41 5.94 -4.78
CA PHE A 62 15.50 5.59 -5.68
C PHE A 62 15.95 6.79 -6.52
N TYR A 63 17.25 7.05 -6.53
CA TYR A 63 17.86 8.10 -7.34
C TYR A 63 19.27 7.69 -7.81
N PRO A 64 19.74 8.17 -8.99
CA PRO A 64 21.05 7.82 -9.49
C PRO A 64 22.16 8.27 -8.55
N GLN A 65 23.10 7.39 -8.26
CA GLN A 65 24.33 7.76 -7.56
C GLN A 65 25.15 8.68 -8.48
N ARG A 66 25.36 9.92 -8.05
CA ARG A 66 26.19 10.91 -8.75
C ARG A 66 27.28 11.41 -7.82
N ARG A 67 28.45 11.74 -8.38
CA ARG A 67 29.56 12.35 -7.61
C ARG A 67 29.12 13.65 -6.92
N HIS A 68 28.20 14.39 -7.53
CA HIS A 68 27.55 15.55 -6.94
C HIS A 68 26.03 15.42 -7.09
N THR A 69 25.36 14.89 -6.05
CA THR A 69 23.90 14.89 -5.98
C THR A 69 23.42 16.33 -5.83
N PRO A 70 22.50 16.83 -6.69
CA PRO A 70 21.99 18.19 -6.56
C PRO A 70 21.38 18.43 -5.17
N GLN A 71 21.71 19.56 -4.54
CA GLN A 71 21.26 19.88 -3.18
C GLN A 71 19.73 19.81 -3.03
N LYS A 72 18.99 20.25 -4.05
CA LYS A 72 17.52 20.16 -4.11
C LYS A 72 16.98 18.72 -3.93
N VAL A 73 17.70 17.71 -4.42
CA VAL A 73 17.31 16.31 -4.29
C VAL A 73 17.55 15.84 -2.86
N ARG A 74 18.68 16.23 -2.26
CA ARG A 74 19.00 15.89 -0.86
C ARG A 74 17.98 16.50 0.09
N VAL A 75 17.73 17.80 0.00
CA VAL A 75 16.74 18.50 0.84
C VAL A 75 15.34 17.88 0.68
N PHE A 76 14.97 17.46 -0.54
CA PHE A 76 13.69 16.78 -0.75
C PHE A 76 13.64 15.39 -0.10
N ILE A 77 14.70 14.59 -0.20
CA ILE A 77 14.78 13.27 0.46
C ILE A 77 14.74 13.44 1.98
N ASP A 78 15.54 14.37 2.52
CA ASP A 78 15.58 14.65 3.96
C ASP A 78 14.18 15.01 4.48
N TYR A 79 13.46 15.88 3.75
CA TYR A 79 12.06 16.22 4.05
C TYR A 79 11.11 15.02 4.02
N LEU A 80 11.25 14.12 3.03
CA LEU A 80 10.41 12.92 2.97
C LEU A 80 10.67 11.99 4.17
N THR A 81 11.92 11.82 4.59
CA THR A 81 12.28 10.98 5.74
C THR A 81 11.83 11.56 7.08
N GLU A 82 11.61 12.86 7.18
CA GLU A 82 11.04 13.49 8.39
C GLU A 82 9.53 13.28 8.51
N ILE A 83 8.82 13.08 7.39
CA ILE A 83 7.35 13.04 7.35
C ILE A 83 6.79 11.62 7.28
N PHE A 84 7.53 10.69 6.67
CA PHE A 84 7.13 9.29 6.47
C PHE A 84 8.04 8.36 7.26
#